data_AF-A0AAD7AIV9-F1
#
_entry.id   AF-A0AAD7AIV9-F1
#
_cell.length_a   1.000
_cell.length_b   1.000
_cell.length_c   1.000
_cell.angle_alpha   90.00
_cell.angle_beta   90.00
_cell.angle_gamma   90.00
#
_symmetry.space_group_name_H-M   'P 1'
#
loop_
_entity.id
_entity.type
_entity.pdbx_description
1 polymer ?
#
loop_
_entity_poly.entity_id
_entity_poly.type
_entity_poly.pdbx_seq_one_letter_code
_entity_poly.pdbx_strand_id
1 'polypeptide(L)'
;MALTLQPTPPVGHCVPPNTPHSVCNSLPEWHYTVAFATGKAELWLKDTVYPRVMVHPQVHQLITVVVEALGVNESEDCLLFPTRKLAEECCWFIEAHVAPTSCYVRCVTDIAHAPPPNQIFAVLFTADYDKVMQFFTFTGSAVSTRLAEICMLRRSGDLRCALGLPPHGSYLAEYYTRHSPLNSAAEAKKIIRSRFSGMLEDGTNIRGVPGASPNDVYLFSTGMQAIWRSHRLLSATIGAGISKKVAHINLLYGESYKFLELSTSAGYHFFTDETLDELEALLATGTPEDPAILALYTDFPGNPHLRTADMKRLRALSIQYNFPIIVDETLANYLNVQLLPYCDIVVSSLTKLFSGMGNVLSGGMMLNPASRFYPQFKAHMEATYEDSLFDCDALVLEMNSREFVARTAVTNFNAEKLSDMLYSRSVAGGCKNSIIHAVHYPKYRNRESFDACRNPLALQAGLPQTGYGGLLAVTFESMDAAQAFLAALQCYKGTTLGCVYTLALAFTALAFPPEKKQWMEDHGVEEKLVRFSVGIEETENILKCVADALLIAEKVASHSKDILM
;
A
#
# COMPACT_ATOMS: atom_id res chain seq x y z
N MET A 1 23.47 9.95 3.14
CA MET A 1 24.12 9.40 1.95
C MET A 1 23.52 10.09 0.73
N ALA A 2 24.33 10.57 -0.21
CA ALA A 2 23.82 11.08 -1.47
C ALA A 2 23.47 9.87 -2.36
N LEU A 3 22.21 9.47 -2.37
CA LEU A 3 21.73 8.44 -3.29
C LEU A 3 21.75 8.98 -4.72
N THR A 4 22.17 8.15 -5.65
CA THR A 4 22.21 8.47 -7.08
C THR A 4 21.16 7.67 -7.82
N LEU A 5 20.55 8.27 -8.84
CA LEU A 5 19.69 7.52 -9.76
C LEU A 5 20.44 6.34 -10.37
N GLN A 6 19.73 5.23 -10.53
CA GLN A 6 20.25 4.00 -11.12
C GLN A 6 19.33 3.54 -12.25
N PRO A 7 19.88 2.95 -13.31
CA PRO A 7 19.07 2.40 -14.39
C PRO A 7 18.21 1.24 -13.88
N THR A 8 17.05 1.06 -14.52
CA THR A 8 16.19 -0.08 -14.23
C THR A 8 16.91 -1.40 -14.55
N PRO A 9 16.94 -2.39 -13.63
CA PRO A 9 17.48 -3.73 -13.90
C PRO A 9 16.70 -4.45 -15.01
N PRO A 10 17.18 -5.58 -15.55
CA PRO A 10 16.40 -6.39 -16.47
C PRO A 10 15.04 -6.79 -15.87
N VAL A 11 14.04 -7.00 -16.72
CA VAL A 11 12.67 -7.33 -16.32
C VAL A 11 12.63 -8.50 -15.32
N GLY A 12 11.77 -8.40 -14.31
CA GLY A 12 11.55 -9.45 -13.31
C GLY A 12 12.57 -9.52 -12.17
N HIS A 13 13.72 -8.84 -12.28
CA HIS A 13 14.68 -8.73 -11.17
C HIS A 13 14.20 -7.80 -10.05
N CYS A 14 14.75 -7.98 -8.85
CA CYS A 14 14.46 -7.12 -7.70
C CYS A 14 14.97 -5.67 -7.90
N VAL A 15 14.27 -4.73 -7.25
CA VAL A 15 14.56 -3.29 -7.33
C VAL A 15 14.64 -2.70 -5.92
N PRO A 16 15.83 -2.25 -5.46
CA PRO A 16 17.13 -2.27 -6.14
C PRO A 16 17.68 -3.71 -6.28
N PRO A 17 18.63 -3.96 -7.20
CA PRO A 17 19.33 -5.25 -7.27
C PRO A 17 19.91 -5.68 -5.93
N ASN A 18 19.97 -7.00 -5.70
CA ASN A 18 20.50 -7.61 -4.47
C ASN A 18 19.79 -7.12 -3.20
N THR A 19 18.48 -6.90 -3.27
CA THR A 19 17.64 -6.57 -2.12
C THR A 19 16.84 -7.81 -1.72
N PRO A 20 17.26 -8.58 -0.70
CA PRO A 20 16.48 -9.72 -0.24
C PRO A 20 15.12 -9.26 0.25
N HIS A 21 14.09 -10.09 0.06
CA HIS A 21 12.71 -9.78 0.46
C HIS A 21 12.15 -8.52 -0.20
N SER A 22 12.68 -8.13 -1.37
CA SER A 22 12.20 -6.97 -2.13
C SER A 22 10.70 -7.05 -2.34
N VAL A 23 10.02 -5.92 -2.19
CA VAL A 23 8.59 -5.76 -2.51
C VAL A 23 8.42 -5.09 -3.87
N CYS A 24 9.46 -5.13 -4.71
CA CYS A 24 9.47 -4.50 -6.02
C CYS A 24 10.22 -5.33 -7.06
N ASN A 25 9.63 -5.37 -8.26
CA ASN A 25 10.20 -5.98 -9.44
C ASN A 25 10.40 -4.94 -10.52
N SER A 26 11.41 -5.16 -11.33
CA SER A 26 11.69 -4.39 -12.52
C SER A 26 10.61 -4.61 -13.59
N LEU A 27 9.98 -3.50 -14.01
CA LEU A 27 9.07 -3.40 -15.16
C LEU A 27 9.60 -2.29 -16.08
N PRO A 28 10.63 -2.57 -16.89
CA PRO A 28 11.43 -1.52 -17.53
C PRO A 28 10.69 -0.76 -18.65
N GLU A 29 9.66 -1.37 -19.22
CA GLU A 29 8.90 -0.83 -20.35
C GLU A 29 7.39 -1.02 -20.16
N TRP A 30 6.62 -0.25 -20.92
CA TRP A 30 5.15 -0.24 -20.84
C TRP A 30 4.55 -1.63 -21.07
N HIS A 31 5.03 -2.35 -22.09
CA HIS A 31 4.49 -3.65 -22.46
C HIS A 31 4.68 -4.71 -21.37
N TYR A 32 5.77 -4.63 -20.58
CA TYR A 32 5.95 -5.50 -19.40
C TYR A 32 4.95 -5.20 -18.30
N THR A 33 4.54 -3.93 -18.15
CA THR A 33 3.50 -3.56 -17.19
C THR A 33 2.14 -4.14 -17.59
N VAL A 34 1.80 -4.08 -18.88
CA VAL A 34 0.58 -4.71 -19.42
C VAL A 34 0.64 -6.24 -19.29
N ALA A 35 1.78 -6.85 -19.61
CA ALA A 35 1.97 -8.28 -19.44
C ALA A 35 1.80 -8.71 -17.98
N PHE A 36 2.29 -7.90 -17.03
CA PHE A 36 2.10 -8.15 -15.61
C PHE A 36 0.64 -8.05 -15.19
N ALA A 37 -0.07 -6.99 -15.61
CA ALA A 37 -1.48 -6.79 -15.30
C ALA A 37 -2.41 -7.88 -15.87
N THR A 38 -2.00 -8.51 -16.97
CA THR A 38 -2.79 -9.54 -17.67
C THR A 38 -2.37 -10.98 -17.31
N GLY A 39 -1.65 -11.15 -16.20
CA GLY A 39 -1.26 -12.48 -15.70
C GLY A 39 -0.17 -13.18 -16.51
N LYS A 40 0.53 -12.47 -17.41
CA LYS A 40 1.58 -13.02 -18.28
C LYS A 40 2.99 -12.80 -17.71
N ALA A 41 3.10 -12.50 -16.41
CA ALA A 41 4.36 -12.18 -15.75
C ALA A 41 5.23 -13.39 -15.45
N GLU A 42 4.61 -14.55 -15.23
CA GLU A 42 5.26 -15.76 -14.73
C GLU A 42 6.43 -16.22 -15.59
N LEU A 43 6.41 -15.88 -16.89
CA LEU A 43 7.44 -16.24 -17.87
C LEU A 43 8.80 -15.59 -17.62
N TRP A 44 8.88 -14.54 -16.80
CA TRP A 44 10.11 -13.75 -16.64
C TRP A 44 10.39 -13.31 -15.20
N LEU A 45 9.56 -13.72 -14.24
CA LEU A 45 9.84 -13.49 -12.83
C LEU A 45 10.93 -14.46 -12.35
N LYS A 46 11.96 -13.90 -11.73
CA LYS A 46 13.14 -14.66 -11.30
C LYS A 46 13.31 -14.62 -9.79
N ASP A 47 13.73 -13.47 -9.29
CA ASP A 47 14.33 -13.37 -7.96
C ASP A 47 13.30 -12.98 -6.89
N THR A 48 12.21 -12.34 -7.28
CA THR A 48 11.22 -11.80 -6.36
C THR A 48 9.88 -11.59 -7.05
N VAL A 49 8.86 -11.22 -6.29
CA VAL A 49 7.57 -10.67 -6.73
C VAL A 49 7.05 -9.79 -5.60
N TYR A 50 6.21 -8.78 -5.86
CA TYR A 50 5.45 -8.14 -4.79
C TYR A 50 4.70 -9.23 -4.01
N PRO A 51 5.04 -9.55 -2.74
CA PRO A 51 4.68 -10.84 -2.15
C PRO A 51 3.19 -11.05 -1.87
N ARG A 52 2.31 -10.14 -2.28
CA ARG A 52 0.85 -10.23 -2.19
C ARG A 52 0.18 -10.50 -3.54
N VAL A 53 0.86 -10.18 -4.65
CA VAL A 53 0.31 -10.35 -6.00
C VAL A 53 0.45 -11.80 -6.45
N MET A 54 1.56 -12.44 -6.10
CA MET A 54 1.79 -13.87 -6.29
C MET A 54 2.58 -14.44 -5.12
N VAL A 55 2.59 -15.76 -4.99
CA VAL A 55 3.40 -16.45 -3.99
C VAL A 55 4.88 -16.27 -4.33
N HIS A 56 5.65 -15.75 -3.37
CA HIS A 56 7.07 -15.51 -3.56
C HIS A 56 7.85 -16.84 -3.70
N PRO A 57 8.91 -16.92 -4.53
CA PRO A 57 9.68 -18.16 -4.71
C PRO A 57 10.14 -18.84 -3.41
N GLN A 58 10.59 -18.06 -2.42
CA GLN A 58 10.96 -18.60 -1.10
C GLN A 58 9.77 -19.19 -0.32
N VAL A 59 8.58 -18.62 -0.47
CA VAL A 59 7.35 -19.15 0.14
C VAL A 59 6.91 -20.42 -0.59
N HIS A 60 7.03 -20.47 -1.92
CA HIS A 60 6.83 -21.68 -2.70
C HIS A 60 7.73 -22.83 -2.25
N GLN A 61 9.03 -22.58 -2.03
CA GLN A 61 9.95 -23.61 -1.50
C GLN A 61 9.48 -24.18 -0.16
N LEU A 62 8.98 -23.31 0.73
CA LEU A 62 8.42 -23.76 2.01
C LEU A 62 7.12 -24.56 1.81
N ILE A 63 6.25 -24.13 0.89
CA ILE A 63 5.02 -24.86 0.55
C ILE A 63 5.36 -26.27 0.05
N THR A 64 6.32 -26.42 -0.86
CA THR A 64 6.75 -27.72 -1.38
C THR A 64 7.16 -28.67 -0.26
N VAL A 65 8.00 -28.19 0.66
CA VAL A 65 8.42 -28.95 1.84
C VAL A 65 7.24 -29.38 2.71
N VAL A 66 6.30 -28.47 2.95
CA VAL A 66 5.12 -28.75 3.78
C VAL A 66 4.20 -29.76 3.11
N VAL A 67 3.96 -29.61 1.81
CA VAL A 67 3.15 -30.52 0.98
C VAL A 67 3.73 -31.93 0.98
N GLU A 68 5.03 -32.08 0.73
CA GLU A 68 5.73 -33.37 0.75
C GLU A 68 5.62 -34.06 2.12
N ALA A 69 5.84 -33.31 3.20
CA ALA A 69 5.81 -33.86 4.56
C ALA A 69 4.39 -34.23 5.04
N LEU A 70 3.37 -33.54 4.54
CA LEU A 70 1.97 -33.83 4.87
C LEU A 70 1.38 -34.98 4.03
N GLY A 71 2.06 -35.40 2.95
CA GLY A 71 1.52 -36.39 2.01
C GLY A 71 0.22 -35.92 1.36
N VAL A 72 0.16 -34.64 0.99
CA VAL A 72 -1.01 -34.00 0.36
C VAL A 72 -1.33 -34.70 -0.96
N ASN A 73 -2.61 -34.88 -1.27
CA ASN A 73 -3.04 -35.52 -2.52
C ASN A 73 -2.69 -34.64 -3.73
N GLU A 74 -2.44 -35.24 -4.89
CA GLU A 74 -2.14 -34.49 -6.14
C GLU A 74 -3.26 -33.55 -6.59
N SER A 75 -4.49 -33.73 -6.07
CA SER A 75 -5.64 -32.88 -6.35
C SER A 75 -5.83 -31.72 -5.37
N GLU A 76 -4.95 -31.58 -4.37
CA GLU A 76 -5.04 -30.55 -3.34
C GLU A 76 -3.90 -29.52 -3.47
N ASP A 77 -4.25 -28.25 -3.38
CA ASP A 77 -3.33 -27.13 -3.29
C ASP A 77 -3.12 -26.70 -1.83
N CYS A 78 -2.07 -25.90 -1.61
CA CYS A 78 -1.65 -25.48 -0.27
C CYS A 78 -1.26 -23.99 -0.22
N LEU A 79 -1.75 -23.29 0.80
CA LEU A 79 -1.30 -21.94 1.18
C LEU A 79 -0.93 -21.88 2.66
N LEU A 80 0.06 -21.05 3.02
CA LEU A 80 0.59 -20.95 4.39
C LEU A 80 0.23 -19.63 5.07
N PHE A 81 -0.16 -19.71 6.33
CA PHE A 81 -0.60 -18.56 7.14
C PHE A 81 0.15 -18.51 8.49
N PRO A 82 0.44 -17.31 9.01
CA PRO A 82 1.21 -17.15 10.26
C PRO A 82 0.36 -17.33 11.52
N THR A 83 -0.98 -17.36 11.42
CA THR A 83 -1.88 -17.69 12.54
C THR A 83 -3.03 -18.58 12.09
N ARG A 84 -3.57 -19.36 13.04
CA ARG A 84 -4.75 -20.22 12.81
C ARG A 84 -5.95 -19.40 12.35
N LYS A 85 -6.20 -18.26 12.98
CA LYS A 85 -7.31 -17.37 12.63
C LYS A 85 -7.27 -16.94 11.17
N LEU A 86 -6.09 -16.61 10.64
CA LEU A 86 -5.92 -16.24 9.23
C LEU A 86 -6.13 -17.42 8.27
N ALA A 87 -5.69 -18.62 8.68
CA ALA A 87 -5.95 -19.85 7.93
C ALA A 87 -7.46 -20.18 7.88
N GLU A 88 -8.16 -20.05 9.01
CA GLU A 88 -9.60 -20.28 9.11
C GLU A 88 -10.40 -19.22 8.33
N GLU A 89 -9.95 -17.96 8.30
CA GLU A 89 -10.53 -16.92 7.44
C GLU A 89 -10.36 -17.25 5.95
N CYS A 90 -9.25 -17.87 5.54
CA CYS A 90 -9.07 -18.36 4.18
C CYS A 90 -10.05 -19.50 3.86
N CYS A 91 -10.19 -20.49 4.75
CA CYS A 91 -11.19 -21.56 4.58
C CYS A 91 -12.61 -21.00 4.43
N TRP A 92 -13.00 -20.07 5.31
CA TRP A 92 -14.28 -19.37 5.21
C TRP A 92 -14.44 -18.66 3.87
N PHE A 93 -13.39 -18.00 3.37
CA PHE A 93 -13.43 -17.34 2.07
C PHE A 93 -13.69 -18.34 0.93
N ILE A 94 -12.98 -19.48 0.93
CA ILE A 94 -13.14 -20.55 -0.06
C ILE A 94 -14.58 -21.06 -0.06
N GLU A 95 -15.10 -21.41 1.12
CA GLU A 95 -16.47 -21.93 1.29
C GLU A 95 -17.53 -20.93 0.81
N ALA A 96 -17.34 -19.64 1.10
CA ALA A 96 -18.33 -18.60 0.80
C ALA A 96 -18.27 -18.06 -0.64
N HIS A 97 -17.13 -18.17 -1.34
CA HIS A 97 -16.91 -17.45 -2.61
C HIS A 97 -16.41 -18.31 -3.77
N VAL A 98 -15.89 -19.51 -3.51
CA VAL A 98 -15.29 -20.36 -4.57
C VAL A 98 -16.17 -21.56 -4.93
N ALA A 99 -17.04 -21.99 -4.01
CA ALA A 99 -18.06 -23.06 -4.17
C ALA A 99 -17.50 -24.50 -4.17
N PRO A 100 -18.37 -25.51 -3.94
CA PRO A 100 -18.17 -26.55 -2.92
C PRO A 100 -16.91 -27.38 -3.15
N THR A 101 -15.89 -27.10 -2.35
CA THR A 101 -14.59 -27.78 -2.39
C THR A 101 -14.16 -28.11 -0.98
N SER A 102 -13.42 -29.20 -0.81
CA SER A 102 -12.80 -29.50 0.49
C SER A 102 -11.80 -28.40 0.82
N CYS A 103 -11.84 -27.87 2.04
CA CYS A 103 -10.73 -27.11 2.59
C CYS A 103 -10.60 -27.33 4.11
N TYR A 104 -9.37 -27.37 4.63
CA TYR A 104 -9.13 -27.55 6.06
C TYR A 104 -7.75 -27.04 6.48
N VAL A 105 -7.61 -26.75 7.77
CA VAL A 105 -6.39 -26.20 8.37
C VAL A 105 -5.56 -27.28 9.06
N ARG A 106 -4.24 -27.27 8.82
CA ARG A 106 -3.24 -28.07 9.54
C ARG A 106 -2.20 -27.16 10.19
N CYS A 107 -1.86 -27.42 11.45
CA CYS A 107 -0.67 -26.81 12.06
C CYS A 107 0.56 -27.52 11.48
N VAL A 108 1.52 -26.76 10.96
CA VAL A 108 2.72 -27.27 10.29
C VAL A 108 3.99 -26.70 10.91
N THR A 109 3.91 -26.17 12.13
CA THR A 109 5.01 -25.49 12.82
C THR A 109 6.28 -26.34 12.89
N ASP A 110 6.15 -27.62 13.27
CA ASP A 110 7.29 -28.54 13.38
C ASP A 110 7.86 -28.92 12.01
N ILE A 111 7.01 -28.96 10.98
CA ILE A 111 7.41 -29.26 9.60
C ILE A 111 8.16 -28.06 9.02
N ALA A 112 7.62 -26.85 9.16
CA ALA A 112 8.25 -25.64 8.66
C ALA A 112 9.52 -25.25 9.45
N HIS A 113 9.71 -25.77 10.67
CA HIS A 113 10.79 -25.35 11.58
C HIS A 113 10.73 -23.84 11.87
N ALA A 114 9.52 -23.32 12.08
CA ALA A 114 9.29 -21.92 12.38
C ALA A 114 9.96 -21.51 13.72
N PRO A 115 10.47 -20.28 13.84
CA PRO A 115 11.08 -19.80 15.08
C PRO A 115 10.04 -19.61 16.19
N PRO A 116 10.19 -20.23 17.39
CA PRO A 116 9.31 -19.92 18.52
C PRO A 116 9.32 -18.42 18.85
N PRO A 117 8.18 -17.81 19.23
CA PRO A 117 6.86 -18.43 19.42
C PRO A 117 6.01 -18.54 18.15
N ASN A 118 6.57 -18.25 16.97
CA ASN A 118 5.84 -18.21 15.71
C ASN A 118 5.34 -19.61 15.31
N GLN A 119 4.14 -19.65 14.76
CA GLN A 119 3.50 -20.86 14.25
C GLN A 119 3.19 -20.68 12.77
N ILE A 120 3.05 -21.79 12.06
CA ILE A 120 2.63 -21.77 10.66
C ILE A 120 1.50 -22.79 10.48
N PHE A 121 0.50 -22.36 9.72
CA PHE A 121 -0.69 -23.15 9.41
C PHE A 121 -0.83 -23.30 7.91
N ALA A 122 -1.05 -24.52 7.44
CA ALA A 122 -1.37 -24.82 6.06
C ALA A 122 -2.88 -24.90 5.87
N VAL A 123 -3.39 -24.23 4.84
CA VAL A 123 -4.75 -24.42 4.31
C VAL A 123 -4.61 -25.31 3.09
N LEU A 124 -5.18 -26.50 3.17
CA LEU A 124 -5.25 -27.45 2.06
C LEU A 124 -6.62 -27.38 1.42
N PHE A 125 -6.70 -27.38 0.09
CA PHE A 125 -7.96 -27.22 -0.63
C PHE A 125 -7.96 -27.83 -2.03
N THR A 126 -9.13 -28.19 -2.54
CA THR A 126 -9.33 -28.68 -3.93
C THR A 126 -9.96 -27.64 -4.85
N ALA A 127 -10.04 -26.39 -4.38
CA ALA A 127 -10.62 -25.28 -5.10
C ALA A 127 -9.68 -24.72 -6.16
N ASP A 128 -10.23 -23.96 -7.11
CA ASP A 128 -9.45 -23.23 -8.12
C ASP A 128 -8.43 -22.30 -7.44
N TYR A 129 -7.14 -22.57 -7.67
CA TYR A 129 -6.02 -21.88 -7.02
C TYR A 129 -6.07 -20.36 -7.21
N ASP A 130 -6.35 -19.90 -8.43
CA ASP A 130 -6.38 -18.47 -8.77
C ASP A 130 -7.49 -17.74 -8.01
N LYS A 131 -8.66 -18.38 -7.86
CA LYS A 131 -9.74 -17.85 -7.02
C LYS A 131 -9.38 -17.82 -5.55
N VAL A 132 -8.66 -18.81 -5.01
CA VAL A 132 -8.22 -18.79 -3.60
C VAL A 132 -7.14 -17.71 -3.39
N MET A 133 -6.23 -17.53 -4.35
CA MET A 133 -5.20 -16.49 -4.31
C MET A 133 -5.76 -15.06 -4.25
N GLN A 134 -7.02 -14.86 -4.63
CA GLN A 134 -7.72 -13.58 -4.41
C GLN A 134 -7.81 -13.23 -2.92
N PHE A 135 -8.06 -14.20 -2.02
CA PHE A 135 -8.05 -13.94 -0.57
C PHE A 135 -6.69 -13.39 -0.13
N PHE A 136 -5.62 -14.00 -0.64
CA PHE A 136 -4.27 -13.56 -0.33
C PHE A 136 -3.99 -12.16 -0.88
N THR A 137 -4.40 -11.91 -2.12
CA THR A 137 -4.26 -10.61 -2.79
C THR A 137 -5.01 -9.53 -2.03
N PHE A 138 -6.26 -9.77 -1.62
CA PHE A 138 -7.11 -8.76 -0.99
C PHE A 138 -6.80 -8.52 0.48
N THR A 139 -6.36 -9.54 1.21
CA THR A 139 -6.12 -9.42 2.66
C THR A 139 -4.65 -9.28 3.03
N GLY A 140 -3.73 -9.76 2.19
CA GLY A 140 -2.29 -9.80 2.49
C GLY A 140 -1.93 -10.63 3.72
N SER A 141 -2.64 -11.75 3.95
CA SER A 141 -2.59 -12.51 5.20
C SER A 141 -1.65 -13.73 5.26
N ALA A 142 -0.89 -14.04 4.20
CA ALA A 142 0.01 -15.20 4.22
C ALA A 142 1.32 -14.95 4.96
N VAL A 143 2.09 -16.03 5.09
CA VAL A 143 3.48 -16.07 5.59
C VAL A 143 4.36 -15.08 4.82
N SER A 144 5.18 -14.33 5.54
CA SER A 144 6.15 -13.43 4.93
C SER A 144 7.33 -14.18 4.32
N THR A 145 7.97 -13.57 3.32
CA THR A 145 9.16 -14.12 2.64
C THR A 145 10.30 -14.40 3.61
N ARG A 146 10.45 -13.55 4.63
CA ARG A 146 11.47 -13.67 5.68
C ARG A 146 11.17 -14.79 6.67
N LEU A 147 9.90 -14.99 7.02
CA LEU A 147 9.51 -16.17 7.79
C LEU A 147 9.78 -17.46 7.00
N ALA A 148 9.47 -17.47 5.70
CA ALA A 148 9.76 -18.62 4.83
C ALA A 148 11.25 -18.93 4.73
N GLU A 149 12.10 -17.91 4.51
CA GLU A 149 13.55 -18.07 4.48
C GLU A 149 14.09 -18.64 5.79
N ILE A 150 13.68 -18.10 6.95
CA ILE A 150 14.16 -18.56 8.26
C ILE A 150 13.73 -20.00 8.53
N CYS A 151 12.52 -20.39 8.12
CA CYS A 151 12.05 -21.78 8.19
C CYS A 151 13.00 -22.71 7.42
N MET A 152 13.35 -22.34 6.18
CA MET A 152 14.25 -23.13 5.33
C MET A 152 15.68 -23.20 5.90
N LEU A 153 16.21 -22.09 6.43
CA LEU A 153 17.52 -22.07 7.07
C LEU A 153 17.59 -22.99 8.29
N ARG A 154 16.57 -22.93 9.16
CA ARG A 154 16.50 -23.78 10.36
C ARG A 154 16.40 -25.26 10.00
N ARG A 155 15.67 -25.61 8.94
CA ARG A 155 15.61 -26.97 8.39
C ARG A 155 16.98 -27.49 7.96
N SER A 156 17.85 -26.61 7.45
CA SER A 156 19.23 -26.96 7.08
C SER A 156 20.20 -26.99 8.27
N GLY A 157 19.72 -26.76 9.49
CA GLY A 157 20.52 -26.71 10.71
C GLY A 157 21.11 -25.32 11.02
N ASP A 158 20.86 -24.30 10.21
CA ASP A 158 21.27 -22.93 10.51
C ASP A 158 20.23 -22.23 11.40
N LEU A 159 20.52 -22.18 12.70
CA LEU A 159 19.67 -21.54 13.69
C LEU A 159 19.88 -20.03 13.81
N ARG A 160 20.82 -19.45 13.03
CA ARG A 160 21.06 -18.01 13.03
C ARG A 160 19.92 -17.34 12.26
N CYS A 161 19.11 -16.54 12.94
CA CYS A 161 18.03 -15.76 12.33
C CYS A 161 18.60 -14.57 11.53
N ALA A 162 19.28 -14.84 10.42
CA ALA A 162 19.70 -13.79 9.50
C ALA A 162 18.47 -13.00 9.04
N LEU A 163 18.48 -11.67 9.18
CA LEU A 163 17.35 -10.82 8.82
C LEU A 163 17.20 -10.63 7.29
N GLY A 164 18.03 -11.29 6.49
CA GLY A 164 18.08 -11.11 5.03
C GLY A 164 18.34 -9.64 4.68
N LEU A 165 19.36 -9.02 5.27
CA LEU A 165 19.70 -7.62 4.98
C LEU A 165 20.50 -7.52 3.67
N PRO A 166 20.37 -6.41 2.93
CA PRO A 166 21.16 -6.14 1.73
C PRO A 166 22.67 -6.32 1.98
N PRO A 167 23.39 -7.05 1.11
CA PRO A 167 24.80 -7.36 1.29
C PRO A 167 25.68 -6.12 1.12
N HIS A 168 26.92 -6.17 1.63
CA HIS A 168 27.91 -5.11 1.43
C HIS A 168 28.09 -4.76 -0.06
N GLY A 169 28.21 -3.46 -0.34
CA GLY A 169 28.34 -2.94 -1.72
C GLY A 169 27.02 -2.82 -2.48
N SER A 170 25.89 -3.29 -1.95
CA SER A 170 24.56 -3.04 -2.54
C SER A 170 24.07 -1.61 -2.31
N TYR A 171 23.07 -1.18 -3.09
CA TYR A 171 22.51 0.18 -3.05
C TYR A 171 22.04 0.61 -1.64
N LEU A 172 21.56 -0.33 -0.83
CA LEU A 172 21.04 -0.07 0.51
C LEU A 172 22.03 -0.46 1.64
N ALA A 173 23.21 -0.99 1.30
CA ALA A 173 24.14 -1.56 2.27
C ALA A 173 24.61 -0.55 3.33
N GLU A 174 24.88 0.70 2.92
CA GLU A 174 25.36 1.75 3.83
C GLU A 174 24.32 2.07 4.90
N TYR A 175 23.02 2.01 4.56
CA TYR A 175 21.96 2.20 5.55
C TYR A 175 22.05 1.15 6.66
N TYR A 176 22.12 -0.12 6.29
CA TYR A 176 22.18 -1.23 7.25
C TYR A 176 23.52 -1.35 7.97
N THR A 177 24.59 -0.76 7.44
CA THR A 177 25.88 -0.64 8.14
C THR A 177 25.80 0.39 9.27
N ARG A 178 25.02 1.47 9.09
CA ARG A 178 24.81 2.52 10.10
C ARG A 178 23.73 2.16 11.13
N HIS A 179 22.80 1.30 10.77
CA HIS A 179 21.66 0.92 11.60
C HIS A 179 21.72 -0.55 11.99
N SER A 180 22.12 -0.84 13.22
CA SER A 180 22.06 -2.20 13.76
C SER A 180 20.63 -2.60 14.16
N PRO A 181 20.24 -3.88 13.99
CA PRO A 181 18.96 -4.37 14.50
C PRO A 181 18.88 -4.30 16.02
N LEU A 182 17.67 -4.12 16.53
CA LEU A 182 17.38 -4.36 17.95
C LEU A 182 17.47 -5.85 18.26
N ASN A 183 17.69 -6.17 19.54
CA ASN A 183 17.72 -7.57 19.99
C ASN A 183 16.33 -8.10 20.38
N SER A 184 15.31 -7.23 20.42
CA SER A 184 13.96 -7.57 20.87
C SER A 184 12.91 -7.12 19.86
N ALA A 185 12.19 -8.09 19.29
CA ALA A 185 11.06 -7.80 18.41
C ALA A 185 9.90 -7.11 19.17
N ALA A 186 9.71 -7.42 20.45
CA ALA A 186 8.71 -6.74 21.28
C ALA A 186 9.03 -5.26 21.45
N GLU A 187 10.31 -4.92 21.66
CA GLU A 187 10.78 -3.53 21.70
C GLU A 187 10.60 -2.84 20.34
N ALA A 188 10.97 -3.53 19.24
CA ALA A 188 10.77 -3.01 17.90
C ALA A 188 9.30 -2.67 17.62
N LYS A 189 8.38 -3.59 17.93
CA LYS A 189 6.93 -3.39 17.79
C LYS A 189 6.43 -2.23 18.65
N LYS A 190 6.93 -2.07 19.88
CA LYS A 190 6.60 -0.92 20.76
C LYS A 190 7.02 0.41 20.12
N ILE A 191 8.25 0.49 19.59
CA ILE A 191 8.77 1.69 18.92
C ILE A 191 7.96 2.00 17.65
N ILE A 192 7.63 0.98 16.85
CA ILE A 192 6.80 1.15 15.65
C ILE A 192 5.42 1.71 16.02
N ARG A 193 4.75 1.16 17.06
CA ARG A 193 3.47 1.70 17.56
C ARG A 193 3.62 3.15 18.01
N SER A 194 4.70 3.48 18.72
CA SER A 194 4.99 4.85 19.16
C SER A 194 5.12 5.81 17.98
N ARG A 195 5.99 5.49 17.01
CA ARG A 195 6.16 6.29 15.79
C ARG A 195 4.84 6.43 15.04
N PHE A 196 4.14 5.33 14.77
CA PHE A 196 2.87 5.39 14.04
C PHE A 196 1.78 6.18 14.78
N SER A 197 1.75 6.14 16.11
CA SER A 197 0.81 6.95 16.90
C SER A 197 1.07 8.47 16.84
N GLY A 198 2.15 8.91 16.18
CA GLY A 198 2.58 10.31 16.16
C GLY A 198 3.12 10.81 17.50
N MET A 199 3.51 9.89 18.40
CA MET A 199 4.11 10.21 19.69
C MET A 199 5.60 10.51 19.49
N LEU A 200 6.00 11.73 19.88
CA LEU A 200 7.39 12.18 19.88
C LEU A 200 8.10 11.81 21.19
N GLU A 201 9.42 11.95 21.21
CA GLU A 201 10.25 11.58 22.36
C GLU A 201 9.97 12.41 23.62
N ASP A 202 9.50 13.64 23.45
CA ASP A 202 9.10 14.56 24.52
C ASP A 202 7.67 14.29 25.06
N GLY A 203 6.97 13.28 24.51
CA GLY A 203 5.60 12.93 24.86
C GLY A 203 4.53 13.74 24.11
N THR A 204 4.91 14.65 23.21
CA THR A 204 3.98 15.37 22.35
C THR A 204 3.37 14.41 21.32
N ASN A 205 2.05 14.47 21.13
CA ASN A 205 1.37 13.73 20.06
C ASN A 205 0.92 14.68 18.94
N ILE A 206 1.36 14.42 17.70
CA ILE A 206 1.07 15.27 16.54
C ILE A 206 -0.17 14.84 15.72
N ARG A 207 -0.94 13.85 16.18
CA ARG A 207 -2.18 13.36 15.53
C ARG A 207 -3.40 14.24 15.78
N GLY A 208 -3.33 15.22 16.69
CA GLY A 208 -4.39 16.22 16.89
C GLY A 208 -5.61 15.73 17.66
N VAL A 209 -5.52 14.56 18.30
CA VAL A 209 -6.57 14.03 19.16
C VAL A 209 -6.02 13.88 20.58
N PRO A 210 -6.60 14.58 21.58
CA PRO A 210 -6.22 14.37 22.98
C PRO A 210 -6.40 12.92 23.42
N GLY A 211 -5.42 12.37 24.13
CA GLY A 211 -5.44 10.98 24.61
C GLY A 211 -5.01 9.93 23.57
N ALA A 212 -4.74 10.33 22.32
CA ALA A 212 -4.17 9.43 21.32
C ALA A 212 -2.82 8.86 21.78
N SER A 213 -2.70 7.53 21.74
CA SER A 213 -1.56 6.84 22.32
C SER A 213 -1.10 5.63 21.48
N PRO A 214 0.11 5.09 21.75
CA PRO A 214 0.57 3.84 21.14
C PRO A 214 -0.33 2.63 21.45
N ASN A 215 -1.15 2.68 22.50
CA ASN A 215 -2.08 1.60 22.85
C ASN A 215 -3.24 1.50 21.86
N ASP A 216 -3.47 2.54 21.06
CA ASP A 216 -4.54 2.60 20.07
C ASP A 216 -4.08 2.08 18.70
N VAL A 217 -2.81 1.67 18.60
CA VAL A 217 -2.17 1.18 17.39
C VAL A 217 -2.09 -0.35 17.37
N TYR A 218 -2.53 -0.91 16.25
CA TYR A 218 -2.48 -2.33 15.93
C TYR A 218 -1.60 -2.55 14.70
N LEU A 219 -0.63 -3.45 14.81
CA LEU A 219 0.31 -3.79 13.74
C LEU A 219 -0.11 -5.08 13.04
N PHE A 220 0.11 -5.13 11.74
CA PHE A 220 -0.28 -6.20 10.84
C PHE A 220 0.84 -6.52 9.84
N SER A 221 0.76 -7.69 9.20
CA SER A 221 1.73 -8.16 8.20
C SER A 221 1.74 -7.32 6.92
N THR A 222 0.63 -6.66 6.59
CA THR A 222 0.52 -5.80 5.39
C THR A 222 -0.47 -4.65 5.61
N GLY A 223 -0.39 -3.61 4.76
CA GLY A 223 -1.40 -2.54 4.72
C GLY A 223 -2.80 -3.06 4.39
N MET A 224 -2.91 -4.01 3.45
CA MET A 224 -4.20 -4.66 3.13
C MET A 224 -4.77 -5.42 4.32
N GLN A 225 -3.93 -6.01 5.16
CA GLN A 225 -4.40 -6.69 6.36
C GLN A 225 -4.95 -5.67 7.39
N ALA A 226 -4.34 -4.48 7.49
CA ALA A 226 -4.89 -3.40 8.31
C ALA A 226 -6.28 -2.95 7.81
N ILE A 227 -6.44 -2.78 6.50
CA ILE A 227 -7.72 -2.45 5.87
C ILE A 227 -8.75 -3.57 6.11
N TRP A 228 -8.39 -4.83 5.84
CA TRP A 228 -9.23 -6.01 6.08
C TRP A 228 -9.69 -6.08 7.54
N ARG A 229 -8.78 -5.84 8.48
CA ARG A 229 -9.07 -5.87 9.92
C ARG A 229 -10.00 -4.73 10.33
N SER A 230 -9.87 -3.54 9.73
CA SER A 230 -10.84 -2.45 9.93
C SER A 230 -12.25 -2.86 9.47
N HIS A 231 -12.37 -3.55 8.33
CA HIS A 231 -13.66 -4.05 7.84
C HIS A 231 -14.24 -5.14 8.77
N ARG A 232 -13.44 -6.11 9.18
CA ARG A 232 -13.86 -7.17 10.12
C ARG A 232 -14.31 -6.60 11.46
N LEU A 233 -13.65 -5.56 11.95
CA LEU A 233 -14.04 -4.85 13.15
C LEU A 233 -15.44 -4.24 13.01
N LEU A 234 -15.71 -3.54 11.90
CA LEU A 234 -17.03 -2.95 11.63
C LEU A 234 -18.12 -4.02 11.57
N SER A 235 -17.89 -5.08 10.79
CA SER A 235 -18.85 -6.18 10.63
C SER A 235 -19.16 -6.88 11.95
N ALA A 236 -18.17 -7.02 12.85
CA ALA A 236 -18.35 -7.69 14.14
C ALA A 236 -18.97 -6.80 15.23
N THR A 237 -18.91 -5.47 15.09
CA THR A 237 -19.35 -4.54 16.14
C THR A 237 -20.65 -3.83 15.79
N ILE A 238 -20.70 -3.19 14.63
CA ILE A 238 -21.84 -2.36 14.20
C ILE A 238 -22.55 -2.94 12.97
N GLY A 239 -22.00 -3.97 12.34
CA GLY A 239 -22.59 -4.64 11.17
C GLY A 239 -23.30 -5.96 11.48
N ALA A 240 -23.25 -6.46 12.71
CA ALA A 240 -23.83 -7.75 13.06
C ALA A 240 -25.35 -7.74 12.86
N GLY A 241 -25.84 -8.55 11.91
CA GLY A 241 -27.26 -8.62 11.55
C GLY A 241 -27.76 -7.50 10.63
N ILE A 242 -26.87 -6.65 10.12
CA ILE A 242 -27.22 -5.49 9.29
C ILE A 242 -26.76 -5.73 7.85
N SER A 243 -27.70 -5.72 6.90
CA SER A 243 -27.41 -5.78 5.46
C SER A 243 -27.34 -4.36 4.88
N LYS A 244 -26.29 -3.60 5.25
CA LYS A 244 -26.06 -2.24 4.75
C LYS A 244 -24.81 -2.14 3.90
N LYS A 245 -24.90 -1.32 2.86
CA LYS A 245 -23.78 -0.96 1.99
C LYS A 245 -22.81 -0.05 2.72
N VAL A 246 -21.53 -0.09 2.34
CA VAL A 246 -20.58 0.97 2.68
C VAL A 246 -20.63 2.07 1.62
N ALA A 247 -20.11 3.26 1.93
CA ALA A 247 -19.81 4.28 0.93
C ALA A 247 -18.30 4.43 0.77
N HIS A 248 -17.83 4.88 -0.39
CA HIS A 248 -16.48 5.39 -0.53
C HIS A 248 -16.41 6.66 -1.37
N ILE A 249 -15.44 7.51 -1.03
CA ILE A 249 -15.17 8.77 -1.73
C ILE A 249 -13.89 8.64 -2.54
N ASN A 250 -13.99 9.02 -3.82
CA ASN A 250 -12.94 8.90 -4.81
C ASN A 250 -12.45 7.45 -4.97
N LEU A 251 -11.45 7.27 -5.82
CA LEU A 251 -10.83 5.97 -6.04
C LEU A 251 -10.01 5.56 -4.81
N LEU A 252 -10.41 4.45 -4.20
CA LEU A 252 -9.57 3.73 -3.26
C LEU A 252 -8.46 3.00 -4.01
N TYR A 253 -7.41 2.61 -3.30
CA TYR A 253 -6.43 1.66 -3.82
C TYR A 253 -7.14 0.42 -4.39
N GLY A 254 -6.67 -0.07 -5.54
CA GLY A 254 -7.41 -1.00 -6.39
C GLY A 254 -7.73 -2.37 -5.77
N GLU A 255 -7.16 -2.73 -4.63
CA GLU A 255 -7.52 -3.97 -3.92
C GLU A 255 -8.42 -3.70 -2.72
N SER A 256 -8.57 -2.44 -2.31
CA SER A 256 -9.42 -2.01 -1.21
C SER A 256 -10.92 -2.11 -1.53
N TYR A 257 -11.33 -2.02 -2.81
CA TYR A 257 -12.75 -2.22 -3.14
C TYR A 257 -13.12 -3.71 -3.22
N LYS A 258 -12.16 -4.62 -3.37
CA LYS A 258 -12.45 -6.04 -3.63
C LYS A 258 -13.12 -6.75 -2.46
N PHE A 259 -12.79 -6.39 -1.22
CA PHE A 259 -13.52 -6.93 -0.08
C PHE A 259 -14.92 -6.34 0.07
N LEU A 260 -15.19 -5.16 -0.52
CA LEU A 260 -16.52 -4.54 -0.59
C LEU A 260 -17.41 -5.17 -1.67
N GLU A 261 -16.86 -6.05 -2.52
CA GLU A 261 -17.56 -6.82 -3.56
C GLU A 261 -17.84 -8.27 -3.13
N LEU A 262 -17.32 -8.70 -1.98
CA LEU A 262 -17.52 -10.07 -1.49
C LEU A 262 -19.00 -10.33 -1.20
N SER A 263 -19.46 -11.57 -1.40
CA SER A 263 -20.88 -11.96 -1.33
C SER A 263 -21.53 -11.74 0.04
N THR A 264 -20.69 -11.58 1.07
CA THR A 264 -21.11 -11.27 2.44
C THR A 264 -21.24 -9.77 2.72
N SER A 265 -20.86 -8.92 1.77
CA SER A 265 -21.11 -7.49 1.81
C SER A 265 -22.41 -7.15 1.08
N ALA A 266 -23.13 -6.13 1.53
CA ALA A 266 -24.30 -5.63 0.80
C ALA A 266 -23.91 -4.85 -0.48
N GLY A 267 -22.61 -4.78 -0.81
CA GLY A 267 -22.02 -3.93 -1.84
C GLY A 267 -21.59 -2.55 -1.32
N TYR A 268 -21.32 -1.63 -2.24
CA TYR A 268 -20.90 -0.26 -1.95
C TYR A 268 -21.66 0.80 -2.76
N HIS A 269 -21.63 2.02 -2.25
CA HIS A 269 -21.95 3.25 -2.98
C HIS A 269 -20.64 3.98 -3.30
N PHE A 270 -20.52 4.48 -4.53
CA PHE A 270 -19.39 5.28 -4.98
C PHE A 270 -19.81 6.74 -5.12
N PHE A 271 -18.99 7.64 -4.56
CA PHE A 271 -19.14 9.08 -4.71
C PHE A 271 -17.77 9.71 -5.02
N THR A 272 -17.78 10.91 -5.57
CA THR A 272 -16.60 11.75 -5.77
C THR A 272 -16.72 13.04 -4.96
N ASP A 273 -15.67 13.85 -4.97
CA ASP A 273 -15.72 15.20 -4.39
C ASP A 273 -16.85 16.06 -5.01
N GLU A 274 -17.24 15.78 -6.26
CA GLU A 274 -18.31 16.49 -6.95
C GLU A 274 -19.71 15.98 -6.61
N THR A 275 -19.87 14.79 -6.00
CA THR A 275 -21.17 14.17 -5.71
C THR A 275 -21.46 14.01 -4.22
N LEU A 276 -20.80 14.78 -3.35
CA LEU A 276 -21.06 14.76 -1.91
C LEU A 276 -22.49 15.16 -1.52
N ASP A 277 -23.18 15.95 -2.34
CA ASP A 277 -24.60 16.28 -2.14
C ASP A 277 -25.51 15.04 -2.32
N GLU A 278 -25.16 14.14 -3.24
CA GLU A 278 -25.88 12.87 -3.44
C GLU A 278 -25.66 11.91 -2.26
N LEU A 279 -24.44 11.90 -1.72
CA LEU A 279 -24.15 11.17 -0.47
C LEU A 279 -25.03 11.71 0.66
N GLU A 280 -25.10 13.02 0.84
CA GLU A 280 -25.93 13.63 1.89
C GLU A 280 -27.42 13.30 1.71
N ALA A 281 -27.92 13.32 0.47
CA ALA A 281 -29.28 12.89 0.15
C ALA A 281 -29.53 11.41 0.51
N LEU A 282 -28.59 10.51 0.22
CA LEU A 282 -28.65 9.11 0.64
C LEU A 282 -28.66 8.99 2.16
N LEU A 283 -27.76 9.68 2.85
CA LEU A 283 -27.64 9.66 4.30
C LEU A 283 -28.93 10.12 4.99
N ALA A 284 -29.62 11.11 4.42
CA ALA A 284 -30.91 11.60 4.90
C ALA A 284 -32.06 10.60 4.82
N THR A 285 -31.89 9.46 4.11
CA THR A 285 -32.89 8.37 4.10
C THR A 285 -32.83 7.48 5.34
N GLY A 286 -31.73 7.54 6.10
CA GLY A 286 -31.54 6.80 7.34
C GLY A 286 -31.85 7.64 8.58
N THR A 287 -31.63 7.04 9.74
CA THR A 287 -31.70 7.71 11.05
C THR A 287 -30.39 7.49 11.82
N PRO A 288 -30.08 8.24 12.88
CA PRO A 288 -28.90 7.94 13.71
C PRO A 288 -28.93 6.52 14.31
N GLU A 289 -30.10 5.99 14.63
CA GLU A 289 -30.28 4.62 15.15
C GLU A 289 -30.20 3.56 14.04
N ASP A 290 -30.58 3.93 12.82
CA ASP A 290 -30.52 3.10 11.62
C ASP A 290 -29.88 3.86 10.44
N PRO A 291 -28.54 4.04 10.43
CA PRO A 291 -27.86 4.84 9.39
C PRO A 291 -28.05 4.28 7.98
N ALA A 292 -28.06 5.11 6.94
CA ALA A 292 -28.24 4.63 5.56
C ALA A 292 -27.07 3.76 5.06
N ILE A 293 -25.88 3.93 5.63
CA ILE A 293 -24.66 3.20 5.28
C ILE A 293 -24.01 2.60 6.53
N LEU A 294 -23.26 1.52 6.35
CA LEU A 294 -22.49 0.88 7.43
C LEU A 294 -21.28 1.73 7.86
N ALA A 295 -20.56 2.26 6.88
CA ALA A 295 -19.32 3.02 7.07
C ALA A 295 -18.95 3.78 5.78
N LEU A 296 -18.04 4.74 5.90
CA LEU A 296 -17.44 5.44 4.77
C LEU A 296 -15.93 5.21 4.71
N TYR A 297 -15.41 4.85 3.53
CA TYR A 297 -13.99 4.66 3.25
C TYR A 297 -13.44 5.75 2.31
N THR A 298 -12.21 6.19 2.53
CA THR A 298 -11.50 7.05 1.56
C THR A 298 -9.99 6.93 1.70
N ASP A 299 -9.28 7.07 0.59
CA ASP A 299 -7.82 7.23 0.56
C ASP A 299 -7.47 8.72 0.59
N PHE A 300 -6.41 9.09 1.32
CA PHE A 300 -5.96 10.48 1.42
C PHE A 300 -4.46 10.64 1.12
N PRO A 301 -4.09 11.15 -0.07
CA PRO A 301 -4.88 11.23 -1.29
C PRO A 301 -5.09 9.86 -1.97
N GLY A 302 -6.04 9.75 -2.90
CA GLY A 302 -6.32 8.54 -3.67
C GLY A 302 -5.33 8.26 -4.80
N ASN A 303 -4.87 7.02 -4.93
CA ASN A 303 -3.90 6.59 -5.96
C ASN A 303 -4.63 6.14 -7.25
N PRO A 304 -4.34 6.67 -8.45
CA PRO A 304 -3.19 7.50 -8.82
C PRO A 304 -3.48 9.00 -9.02
N HIS A 305 -4.74 9.43 -8.99
CA HIS A 305 -5.14 10.80 -9.36
C HIS A 305 -4.80 11.85 -8.30
N LEU A 306 -4.51 11.40 -7.09
CA LEU A 306 -4.14 12.16 -5.91
C LEU A 306 -5.20 13.16 -5.43
N ARG A 307 -6.48 12.87 -5.72
CA ARG A 307 -7.63 13.58 -5.15
C ARG A 307 -7.80 13.27 -3.66
N THR A 308 -8.41 14.18 -2.92
CA THR A 308 -8.65 14.07 -1.48
C THR A 308 -10.07 14.50 -1.18
N ALA A 309 -10.77 13.71 -0.38
CA ALA A 309 -12.07 14.08 0.12
C ALA A 309 -12.05 15.34 1.00
N ASP A 310 -13.16 16.10 1.01
CA ASP A 310 -13.41 17.13 2.01
C ASP A 310 -13.70 16.49 3.38
N MET A 311 -12.62 16.23 4.11
CA MET A 311 -12.69 15.55 5.42
C MET A 311 -13.50 16.33 6.46
N LYS A 312 -13.59 17.66 6.35
CA LYS A 312 -14.39 18.47 7.28
C LYS A 312 -15.87 18.25 7.03
N ARG A 313 -16.29 18.31 5.77
CA ARG A 313 -17.67 18.01 5.38
C ARG A 313 -18.04 16.57 5.72
N LEU A 314 -17.18 15.61 5.38
CA LEU A 314 -17.42 14.20 5.71
C LEU A 314 -17.56 13.97 7.22
N ARG A 315 -16.70 14.60 8.04
CA ARG A 315 -16.81 14.46 9.49
C ARG A 315 -18.11 15.05 10.04
N ALA A 316 -18.57 16.18 9.51
CA ALA A 316 -19.86 16.76 9.89
C ALA A 316 -21.02 15.80 9.56
N LEU A 317 -21.03 15.22 8.36
CA LEU A 317 -22.02 14.22 7.94
C LEU A 317 -21.97 12.96 8.82
N SER A 318 -20.77 12.46 9.12
CA SER A 318 -20.57 11.29 10.01
C SER A 318 -21.15 11.51 11.40
N ILE A 319 -20.97 12.71 11.97
CA ILE A 319 -21.53 13.07 13.27
C ILE A 319 -23.07 13.14 13.22
N GLN A 320 -23.62 13.76 12.17
CA GLN A 320 -25.05 13.98 11.98
C GLN A 320 -25.81 12.68 11.72
N TYR A 321 -25.28 11.81 10.85
CA TYR A 321 -25.94 10.59 10.39
C TYR A 321 -25.39 9.31 11.02
N ASN A 322 -24.50 9.44 12.01
CA ASN A 322 -23.98 8.37 12.87
C ASN A 322 -23.34 7.18 12.13
N PHE A 323 -22.38 7.43 11.24
CA PHE A 323 -21.57 6.39 10.60
C PHE A 323 -20.06 6.61 10.82
N PRO A 324 -19.24 5.57 10.92
CA PRO A 324 -17.80 5.71 11.06
C PRO A 324 -17.11 6.02 9.72
N ILE A 325 -16.01 6.77 9.80
CA ILE A 325 -15.11 7.05 8.68
C ILE A 325 -13.79 6.31 8.87
N ILE A 326 -13.33 5.63 7.82
CA ILE A 326 -12.07 4.92 7.74
C ILE A 326 -11.22 5.57 6.65
N VAL A 327 -10.01 6.01 7.02
CA VAL A 327 -9.11 6.71 6.09
C VAL A 327 -7.81 5.94 5.92
N ASP A 328 -7.44 5.64 4.67
CA ASP A 328 -6.08 5.22 4.33
C ASP A 328 -5.21 6.45 4.08
N GLU A 329 -4.26 6.71 4.98
CA GLU A 329 -3.36 7.87 4.90
C GLU A 329 -1.99 7.54 4.28
N THR A 330 -1.82 6.36 3.68
CA THR A 330 -0.51 5.83 3.24
C THR A 330 0.34 6.83 2.46
N LEU A 331 -0.29 7.62 1.58
CA LEU A 331 0.42 8.55 0.69
C LEU A 331 0.72 9.90 1.35
N ALA A 332 -0.22 10.44 2.12
CA ALA A 332 -0.02 11.72 2.77
C ALA A 332 0.87 11.58 4.02
N ASN A 333 0.65 10.53 4.81
CA ASN A 333 1.26 10.24 6.11
C ASN A 333 1.06 11.33 7.19
N TYR A 334 1.14 10.91 8.45
CA TYR A 334 0.83 11.77 9.59
C TYR A 334 1.80 12.94 9.82
N LEU A 335 2.97 12.96 9.16
CA LEU A 335 3.87 14.12 9.24
C LEU A 335 3.37 15.27 8.38
N ASN A 336 2.74 14.97 7.24
CA ASN A 336 2.22 16.00 6.34
C ASN A 336 0.80 16.42 6.69
N VAL A 337 -0.03 15.47 7.13
CA VAL A 337 -1.46 15.67 7.37
C VAL A 337 -1.90 15.16 8.74
N GLN A 338 -3.00 15.71 9.23
CA GLN A 338 -3.62 15.37 10.50
C GLN A 338 -5.06 14.93 10.25
N LEU A 339 -5.25 13.63 9.99
CA LEU A 339 -6.54 13.05 9.59
C LEU A 339 -7.34 12.45 10.75
N LEU A 340 -6.68 12.04 11.84
CA LEU A 340 -7.32 11.42 12.99
C LEU A 340 -8.50 12.24 13.57
N PRO A 341 -8.49 13.59 13.60
CA PRO A 341 -9.64 14.38 14.04
C PRO A 341 -10.91 14.21 13.18
N TYR A 342 -10.76 13.74 11.94
CA TYR A 342 -11.83 13.64 10.95
C TYR A 342 -12.29 12.19 10.68
N CYS A 343 -11.68 11.20 11.31
CA CYS A 343 -12.00 9.79 11.11
C CYS A 343 -12.07 9.01 12.41
N ASP A 344 -12.68 7.83 12.36
CA ASP A 344 -12.82 6.94 13.51
C ASP A 344 -11.73 5.86 13.53
N ILE A 345 -11.23 5.49 12.35
CA ILE A 345 -10.08 4.61 12.15
C ILE A 345 -9.18 5.20 11.07
N VAL A 346 -7.87 5.23 11.32
CA VAL A 346 -6.86 5.50 10.28
C VAL A 346 -6.03 4.25 10.02
N VAL A 347 -5.78 3.95 8.75
CA VAL A 347 -4.94 2.84 8.32
C VAL A 347 -3.78 3.36 7.45
N SER A 348 -2.66 2.64 7.49
CA SER A 348 -1.52 2.94 6.63
C SER A 348 -0.74 1.67 6.28
N SER A 349 -0.30 1.58 5.03
CA SER A 349 0.73 0.64 4.61
C SER A 349 2.11 1.12 5.07
N LEU A 350 2.59 0.53 6.17
CA LEU A 350 3.94 0.77 6.71
C LEU A 350 5.05 0.23 5.79
N THR A 351 4.70 -0.62 4.82
CA THR A 351 5.55 -1.04 3.69
C THR A 351 6.16 0.14 2.91
N LYS A 352 5.43 1.26 2.83
CA LYS A 352 5.74 2.38 1.93
C LYS A 352 6.74 3.33 2.56
N LEU A 353 6.47 4.64 2.56
CA LEU A 353 7.41 5.67 3.03
C LEU A 353 7.89 5.46 4.47
N PHE A 354 7.04 4.90 5.33
CA PHE A 354 7.38 4.54 6.71
C PHE A 354 8.59 3.61 6.79
N SER A 355 8.60 2.53 6.00
CA SER A 355 9.77 1.66 5.84
C SER A 355 10.81 2.28 4.91
N GLY A 356 10.43 2.61 3.69
CA GLY A 356 11.25 3.28 2.68
C GLY A 356 12.36 2.46 2.03
N MET A 357 12.65 1.26 2.51
CA MET A 357 13.71 0.41 1.94
C MET A 357 13.18 -0.62 0.93
N GLY A 358 11.86 -0.77 0.80
CA GLY A 358 11.26 -1.67 -0.17
C GLY A 358 11.53 -3.15 0.06
N ASN A 359 11.76 -3.59 1.30
CA ASN A 359 12.14 -4.98 1.64
C ASN A 359 11.40 -5.60 2.85
N VAL A 360 10.30 -4.96 3.27
CA VAL A 360 9.45 -5.46 4.36
C VAL A 360 8.02 -5.02 4.13
N LEU A 361 7.08 -5.95 4.32
CA LEU A 361 5.66 -5.67 4.32
C LEU A 361 5.17 -5.43 5.75
N SER A 362 4.32 -4.41 5.94
CA SER A 362 3.58 -4.21 7.19
C SER A 362 2.43 -3.22 6.99
N GLY A 363 1.46 -3.24 7.90
CA GLY A 363 0.39 -2.27 8.01
C GLY A 363 0.14 -1.84 9.45
N GLY A 364 -0.37 -0.64 9.61
CA GLY A 364 -0.81 -0.09 10.88
C GLY A 364 -2.28 0.32 10.81
N MET A 365 -3.03 0.06 11.86
CA MET A 365 -4.35 0.61 12.10
C MET A 365 -4.32 1.35 13.43
N MET A 366 -4.91 2.54 13.49
CA MET A 366 -5.07 3.29 14.73
C MET A 366 -6.54 3.68 14.93
N LEU A 367 -7.06 3.37 16.12
CA LEU A 367 -8.39 3.80 16.53
C LEU A 367 -8.33 5.23 17.06
N ASN A 368 -9.32 6.05 16.73
CA ASN A 368 -9.44 7.40 17.28
C ASN A 368 -10.08 7.35 18.68
N PRO A 369 -9.38 7.69 19.77
CA PRO A 369 -9.96 7.67 21.12
C PRO A 369 -11.05 8.72 21.35
N ALA A 370 -11.16 9.74 20.50
CA ALA A 370 -12.26 10.71 20.52
C ALA A 370 -13.47 10.28 19.68
N SER A 371 -13.41 9.12 19.01
CA SER A 371 -14.56 8.57 18.29
C SER A 371 -15.64 8.09 19.26
N ARG A 372 -16.91 8.33 18.92
CA ARG A 372 -18.05 7.73 19.64
C ARG A 372 -18.08 6.20 19.56
N PHE A 373 -17.47 5.63 18.51
CA PHE A 373 -17.38 4.18 18.31
C PHE A 373 -16.20 3.56 19.08
N TYR A 374 -15.29 4.38 19.61
CA TYR A 374 -14.05 3.93 20.23
C TYR A 374 -14.25 2.90 21.35
N PRO A 375 -15.18 3.07 22.33
CA PRO A 375 -15.30 2.09 23.42
C PRO A 375 -15.61 0.67 22.90
N GLN A 376 -16.52 0.57 21.93
CA GLN A 376 -16.90 -0.72 21.34
C GLN A 376 -15.78 -1.28 20.47
N PHE A 377 -15.15 -0.44 19.64
CA PHE A 377 -14.05 -0.85 18.79
C PHE A 377 -12.85 -1.32 19.61
N LYS A 378 -12.49 -0.57 20.66
CA LYS A 378 -11.39 -0.87 21.56
C LYS A 378 -11.61 -2.20 22.28
N ALA A 379 -12.79 -2.40 22.88
CA ALA A 379 -13.13 -3.64 23.57
C ALA A 379 -13.05 -4.86 22.64
N HIS A 380 -13.54 -4.74 21.40
CA HIS A 380 -13.43 -5.81 20.41
C HIS A 380 -11.97 -6.11 20.05
N MET A 381 -11.15 -5.08 19.83
CA MET A 381 -9.74 -5.25 19.52
C MET A 381 -8.96 -5.85 20.69
N GLU A 382 -9.22 -5.45 21.93
CA GLU A 382 -8.63 -6.05 23.13
C GLU A 382 -8.98 -7.55 23.27
N ALA A 383 -10.19 -7.94 22.89
CA ALA A 383 -10.64 -9.32 22.95
C ALA A 383 -10.12 -10.21 21.80
N THR A 384 -9.81 -9.64 20.63
CA THR A 384 -9.64 -10.43 19.40
C THR A 384 -8.35 -10.16 18.61
N TYR A 385 -7.56 -9.16 18.97
CA TYR A 385 -6.32 -8.84 18.25
C TYR A 385 -5.29 -9.95 18.39
N GLU A 386 -4.78 -10.40 17.25
CA GLU A 386 -3.62 -11.28 17.15
C GLU A 386 -2.50 -10.54 16.43
N ASP A 387 -1.30 -10.58 17.00
CA ASP A 387 -0.12 -10.01 16.38
C ASP A 387 0.37 -10.92 15.24
N SER A 388 0.03 -10.55 14.02
CA SER A 388 0.43 -11.24 12.79
C SER A 388 1.71 -10.69 12.17
N LEU A 389 2.31 -9.62 12.73
CA LEU A 389 3.57 -9.09 12.24
C LEU A 389 4.71 -9.97 12.76
N PHE A 390 5.36 -10.68 11.85
CA PHE A 390 6.47 -11.54 12.19
C PHE A 390 7.63 -10.77 12.85
N ASP A 391 8.25 -11.36 13.86
CA ASP A 391 9.26 -10.71 14.69
C ASP A 391 10.47 -10.17 13.91
N CYS A 392 10.99 -10.92 12.94
CA CYS A 392 12.10 -10.44 12.13
C CYS A 392 11.67 -9.33 11.14
N ASP A 393 10.42 -9.35 10.68
CA ASP A 393 9.86 -8.25 9.90
C ASP A 393 9.71 -6.99 10.77
N ALA A 394 9.31 -7.13 12.04
CA ALA A 394 9.26 -6.00 12.97
C ALA A 394 10.64 -5.39 13.25
N LEU A 395 11.68 -6.21 13.39
CA LEU A 395 13.06 -5.73 13.55
C LEU A 395 13.50 -4.90 12.34
N VAL A 396 13.28 -5.41 11.11
CA VAL A 396 13.63 -4.70 9.88
C VAL A 396 12.79 -3.44 9.71
N LEU A 397 11.48 -3.48 9.98
CA LEU A 397 10.59 -2.33 9.90
C LEU A 397 10.97 -1.22 10.87
N GLU A 398 11.32 -1.56 12.11
CA GLU A 398 11.81 -0.59 13.09
C GLU A 398 13.08 0.06 12.57
N MET A 399 14.08 -0.72 12.15
CA MET A 399 15.34 -0.17 11.61
C MET A 399 15.08 0.77 10.43
N ASN A 400 14.23 0.34 9.50
CA ASN A 400 13.88 1.08 8.29
C ASN A 400 13.15 2.41 8.58
N SER A 401 12.39 2.47 9.67
CA SER A 401 11.58 3.65 10.05
C SER A 401 12.32 4.69 10.89
N ARG A 402 13.57 4.44 11.29
CA ARG A 402 14.38 5.38 12.10
C ARG A 402 14.58 6.73 11.41
N GLU A 403 14.75 6.72 10.09
CA GLU A 403 14.94 7.95 9.28
C GLU A 403 13.64 8.46 8.64
N PHE A 404 12.46 7.99 9.09
CA PHE A 404 11.17 8.34 8.47
C PHE A 404 10.90 9.85 8.39
N VAL A 405 11.20 10.61 9.45
CA VAL A 405 11.00 12.07 9.49
C VAL A 405 11.88 12.78 8.48
N ALA A 406 13.19 12.53 8.52
CA ALA A 406 14.15 13.16 7.61
C ALA A 406 13.89 12.77 6.15
N ARG A 407 13.57 11.50 5.89
CA ARG A 407 13.24 11.01 4.55
C ARG A 407 11.98 11.68 4.00
N THR A 408 10.93 11.79 4.81
CA THR A 408 9.67 12.43 4.39
C THR A 408 9.91 13.87 3.97
N ALA A 409 10.74 14.62 4.69
CA ALA A 409 11.10 15.99 4.35
C ALA A 409 11.78 16.10 2.97
N VAL A 410 12.78 15.25 2.70
CA VAL A 410 13.48 15.25 1.40
C VAL A 410 12.57 14.79 0.27
N THR A 411 11.80 13.72 0.49
CA THR A 411 10.83 13.21 -0.48
C THR A 411 9.78 14.27 -0.84
N ASN A 412 9.24 14.99 0.15
CA ASN A 412 8.31 16.10 -0.09
C ASN A 412 8.95 17.17 -0.97
N PHE A 413 10.16 17.62 -0.62
CA PHE A 413 10.87 18.65 -1.36
C PHE A 413 11.15 18.23 -2.81
N ASN A 414 11.68 17.03 -3.00
CA ASN A 414 11.97 16.49 -4.33
C ASN A 414 10.71 16.35 -5.19
N ALA A 415 9.63 15.79 -4.62
CA ALA A 415 8.38 15.59 -5.33
C ALA A 415 7.72 16.91 -5.71
N GLU A 416 7.74 17.91 -4.83
CA GLU A 416 7.19 19.22 -5.15
C GLU A 416 7.98 19.90 -6.27
N LYS A 417 9.33 19.90 -6.20
CA LYS A 417 10.18 20.44 -7.27
C LYS A 417 9.94 19.77 -8.62
N LEU A 418 9.86 18.44 -8.63
CA LEU A 418 9.55 17.69 -9.84
C LEU A 418 8.16 18.01 -10.37
N SER A 419 7.16 18.10 -9.49
CA SER A 419 5.80 18.45 -9.85
C SER A 419 5.70 19.87 -10.45
N ASP A 420 6.45 20.84 -9.91
CA ASP A 420 6.48 22.21 -10.38
C ASP A 420 7.09 22.29 -11.80
N MET A 421 8.20 21.60 -12.03
CA MET A 421 8.82 21.50 -13.35
C MET A 421 7.85 20.90 -14.38
N LEU A 422 7.21 19.78 -14.04
CA LEU A 422 6.27 19.10 -14.95
C LEU A 422 5.01 19.93 -15.20
N TYR A 423 4.46 20.56 -14.16
CA TYR A 423 3.24 21.34 -14.26
C TYR A 423 3.45 22.56 -15.17
N SER A 424 4.55 23.31 -14.97
CA SER A 424 4.90 24.45 -15.83
C SER A 424 5.10 24.09 -17.31
N ARG A 425 5.41 22.83 -17.60
CA ARG A 425 5.54 22.30 -18.96
C ARG A 425 4.28 21.63 -19.49
N SER A 426 3.19 21.56 -18.73
CA SER A 426 1.96 20.86 -19.12
C SER A 426 0.92 21.77 -19.76
N VAL A 427 -0.01 21.19 -20.54
CA VAL A 427 -1.19 21.90 -21.04
C VAL A 427 -2.01 22.46 -19.88
N ALA A 428 -2.23 21.68 -18.82
CA ALA A 428 -2.91 22.12 -17.61
C ALA A 428 -2.22 23.28 -16.87
N GLY A 429 -0.90 23.44 -17.03
CA GLY A 429 -0.12 24.57 -16.53
C GLY A 429 0.01 25.74 -17.51
N GLY A 430 -0.70 25.70 -18.64
CA GLY A 430 -0.74 26.78 -19.63
C GLY A 430 0.30 26.67 -20.76
N CYS A 431 1.09 25.59 -20.82
CA CYS A 431 2.06 25.37 -21.88
C CYS A 431 1.37 24.84 -23.16
N LYS A 432 1.27 25.69 -24.19
CA LYS A 432 0.67 25.31 -25.48
C LYS A 432 1.53 24.28 -26.21
N ASN A 433 0.88 23.34 -26.90
CA ASN A 433 1.52 22.29 -27.70
C ASN A 433 2.44 21.35 -26.89
N SER A 434 2.27 21.26 -25.56
CA SER A 434 2.99 20.30 -24.75
C SER A 434 2.55 18.86 -25.06
N ILE A 435 3.48 17.90 -24.88
CA ILE A 435 3.15 16.47 -24.87
C ILE A 435 2.55 16.02 -23.51
N ILE A 436 2.68 16.84 -22.47
CA ILE A 436 2.12 16.58 -21.14
C ILE A 436 0.73 17.23 -21.07
N HIS A 437 -0.28 16.41 -20.85
CA HIS A 437 -1.66 16.84 -20.65
C HIS A 437 -1.83 17.49 -19.27
N ALA A 438 -1.65 16.70 -18.21
CA ALA A 438 -1.85 17.16 -16.83
C ALA A 438 -0.83 16.56 -15.86
N VAL A 439 -0.66 17.24 -14.72
CA VAL A 439 0.09 16.75 -13.56
C VAL A 439 -0.87 16.53 -12.40
N HIS A 440 -0.81 15.34 -11.84
CA HIS A 440 -1.55 14.93 -10.65
C HIS A 440 -0.61 15.01 -9.45
N TYR A 441 -0.82 16.04 -8.64
CA TYR A 441 -0.16 16.24 -7.38
C TYR A 441 -1.12 17.08 -6.52
N PRO A 442 -1.24 16.86 -5.20
CA PRO A 442 -2.28 17.54 -4.41
C PRO A 442 -2.27 19.07 -4.55
N LYS A 443 -1.08 19.67 -4.68
CA LYS A 443 -0.87 21.11 -4.97
C LYS A 443 -1.61 21.62 -6.23
N TYR A 444 -1.79 20.77 -7.24
CA TYR A 444 -2.34 21.13 -8.56
C TYR A 444 -3.73 20.53 -8.84
N ARG A 445 -4.19 19.55 -8.05
CA ARG A 445 -5.49 18.88 -8.27
C ARG A 445 -6.57 19.28 -7.27
N ASN A 446 -6.22 19.49 -6.00
CA ASN A 446 -7.17 19.54 -4.88
C ASN A 446 -6.51 20.18 -3.64
N ARG A 447 -5.85 21.32 -3.89
CA ARG A 447 -5.00 21.98 -2.90
C ARG A 447 -5.76 22.35 -1.63
N GLU A 448 -6.96 22.91 -1.76
CA GLU A 448 -7.72 23.42 -0.62
C GLU A 448 -8.11 22.30 0.36
N SER A 449 -8.65 21.18 -0.14
CA SER A 449 -9.00 20.02 0.67
C SER A 449 -7.78 19.38 1.35
N PHE A 450 -6.63 19.33 0.65
CA PHE A 450 -5.38 18.85 1.25
C PHE A 450 -4.86 19.81 2.32
N ASP A 451 -4.80 21.11 2.00
CA ASP A 451 -4.29 22.17 2.88
C ASP A 451 -5.12 22.27 4.16
N ALA A 452 -6.44 22.01 4.09
CA ALA A 452 -7.34 21.96 5.23
C ALA A 452 -7.01 20.84 6.25
N CYS A 453 -6.25 19.84 5.84
CA CYS A 453 -5.84 18.70 6.66
C CYS A 453 -4.33 18.68 6.96
N ARG A 454 -3.57 19.72 6.63
CA ARG A 454 -2.12 19.79 6.93
C ARG A 454 -1.87 19.61 8.43
N ASN A 455 -0.69 19.10 8.80
CA ASN A 455 -0.35 18.90 10.20
C ASN A 455 0.34 20.14 10.81
N PRO A 456 -0.36 21.02 11.55
CA PRO A 456 0.28 22.15 12.22
C PRO A 456 1.10 21.71 13.44
N LEU A 457 0.75 20.60 14.10
CA LEU A 457 1.45 20.14 15.30
C LEU A 457 2.84 19.61 14.99
N ALA A 458 3.05 19.02 13.81
CA ALA A 458 4.38 18.64 13.34
C ALA A 458 5.33 19.86 13.30
N LEU A 459 4.87 20.98 12.74
CA LEU A 459 5.65 22.22 12.67
C LEU A 459 5.89 22.82 14.07
N GLN A 460 4.85 22.84 14.92
CA GLN A 460 4.95 23.37 16.28
C GLN A 460 5.92 22.54 17.14
N ALA A 461 6.02 21.24 16.88
CA ALA A 461 6.97 20.34 17.53
C ALA A 461 8.41 20.43 16.96
N GLY A 462 8.68 21.37 16.05
CA GLY A 462 10.01 21.57 15.48
C GLY A 462 10.41 20.53 14.42
N LEU A 463 9.46 19.77 13.88
CA LEU A 463 9.73 18.85 12.77
C LEU A 463 9.88 19.63 11.45
N PRO A 464 10.48 19.01 10.42
CA PRO A 464 10.62 19.64 9.10
C PRO A 464 9.28 20.11 8.50
N GLN A 465 9.37 21.02 7.54
CA GLN A 465 8.20 21.54 6.83
C GLN A 465 7.34 20.43 6.23
N THR A 466 6.03 20.56 6.41
CA THR A 466 5.06 19.62 5.83
C THR A 466 5.03 19.78 4.32
N GLY A 467 4.82 18.68 3.59
CA GLY A 467 4.68 18.66 2.12
C GLY A 467 3.38 17.99 1.64
N TYR A 468 3.30 17.74 0.34
CA TYR A 468 2.15 17.06 -0.28
C TYR A 468 2.41 15.57 -0.55
N GLY A 469 3.46 15.01 0.05
CA GLY A 469 3.88 13.62 -0.16
C GLY A 469 4.80 13.42 -1.35
N GLY A 470 5.21 12.16 -1.54
CA GLY A 470 6.22 11.74 -2.53
C GLY A 470 5.68 11.14 -3.81
N LEU A 471 4.36 11.05 -3.98
CA LEU A 471 3.74 10.48 -5.17
C LEU A 471 3.23 11.60 -6.08
N LEU A 472 3.45 11.47 -7.38
CA LEU A 472 2.79 12.28 -8.41
C LEU A 472 2.47 11.40 -9.63
N ALA A 473 1.59 11.85 -10.50
CA ALA A 473 1.38 11.23 -11.80
C ALA A 473 1.34 12.28 -12.91
N VAL A 474 1.67 11.88 -14.12
CA VAL A 474 1.68 12.73 -15.31
C VAL A 474 0.90 12.01 -16.40
N THR A 475 -0.01 12.73 -17.05
CA THR A 475 -0.74 12.22 -18.21
C THR A 475 -0.27 12.88 -19.48
N PHE A 476 -0.25 12.13 -20.57
CA PHE A 476 0.30 12.57 -21.85
C PHE A 476 -0.79 12.74 -22.92
N GLU A 477 -0.53 13.61 -23.89
CA GLU A 477 -1.42 13.84 -25.03
C GLU A 477 -1.54 12.60 -25.94
N SER A 478 -0.50 11.76 -26.03
CA SER A 478 -0.51 10.52 -26.81
C SER A 478 0.13 9.34 -26.06
N MET A 479 -0.26 8.11 -26.46
CA MET A 479 0.33 6.88 -25.92
C MET A 479 1.81 6.77 -26.31
N ASP A 480 2.17 7.13 -27.54
CA ASP A 480 3.56 7.17 -28.00
C ASP A 480 4.45 8.03 -27.09
N ALA A 481 3.97 9.22 -26.71
CA ALA A 481 4.70 10.11 -25.81
C ALA A 481 4.86 9.49 -24.42
N ALA A 482 3.80 8.88 -23.87
CA ALA A 482 3.84 8.23 -22.56
C ALA A 482 4.82 7.04 -22.54
N GLN A 483 4.79 6.20 -23.57
CA GLN A 483 5.66 5.04 -23.72
C GLN A 483 7.13 5.44 -23.93
N ALA A 484 7.38 6.40 -24.82
CA ALA A 484 8.73 6.91 -25.07
C ALA A 484 9.31 7.58 -23.82
N PHE A 485 8.50 8.38 -23.11
CA PHE A 485 8.91 8.99 -21.85
C PHE A 485 9.26 7.96 -20.80
N LEU A 486 8.38 6.99 -20.54
CA LEU A 486 8.64 5.93 -19.57
C LEU A 486 9.92 5.17 -19.92
N ALA A 487 10.08 4.73 -21.17
CA ALA A 487 11.26 3.99 -21.62
C ALA A 487 12.56 4.79 -21.44
N ALA A 488 12.53 6.10 -21.67
CA ALA A 488 13.70 6.97 -21.58
C ALA A 488 14.17 7.24 -20.13
N LEU A 489 13.28 7.16 -19.14
CA LEU A 489 13.61 7.45 -17.73
C LEU A 489 14.74 6.55 -17.20
N GLN A 490 15.78 7.19 -16.68
CA GLN A 490 16.93 6.53 -16.02
C GLN A 490 16.74 6.46 -14.50
N CYS A 491 15.56 6.05 -14.06
CA CYS A 491 15.27 5.69 -12.68
C CYS A 491 14.82 4.23 -12.61
N TYR A 492 14.58 3.72 -11.41
CA TYR A 492 13.95 2.41 -11.27
C TYR A 492 12.50 2.44 -11.75
N LYS A 493 12.00 1.29 -12.23
CA LYS A 493 10.61 1.14 -12.68
C LYS A 493 10.00 -0.13 -12.10
N GLY A 494 8.83 -0.01 -11.47
CA GLY A 494 8.22 -1.13 -10.74
C GLY A 494 6.95 -0.77 -9.96
N THR A 495 6.32 -1.79 -9.37
CA THR A 495 4.94 -1.73 -8.85
C THR A 495 4.77 -0.96 -7.52
N THR A 496 5.80 -0.90 -6.66
CA THR A 496 5.73 -0.27 -5.33
C THR A 496 5.88 1.26 -5.35
N LEU A 497 5.90 1.88 -4.16
CA LEU A 497 6.08 3.31 -3.93
C LEU A 497 6.63 3.61 -2.53
N GLY A 498 6.99 4.86 -2.29
CA GLY A 498 7.46 5.37 -1.00
C GLY A 498 8.86 4.88 -0.63
N CYS A 499 9.71 4.55 -1.61
CA CYS A 499 11.07 4.11 -1.36
C CYS A 499 12.05 5.29 -1.29
N VAL A 500 13.24 5.06 -0.73
CA VAL A 500 14.37 6.02 -0.76
C VAL A 500 14.91 6.27 -2.17
N TYR A 501 14.51 5.46 -3.14
CA TYR A 501 14.85 5.57 -4.55
C TYR A 501 13.61 5.89 -5.39
N THR A 502 13.81 6.67 -6.44
CA THR A 502 12.78 7.11 -7.37
C THR A 502 12.31 5.96 -8.25
N LEU A 503 10.99 5.74 -8.28
CA LEU A 503 10.31 4.74 -9.09
C LEU A 503 9.34 5.39 -10.08
N ALA A 504 9.30 4.87 -11.30
CA ALA A 504 8.27 5.21 -12.29
C ALA A 504 7.50 3.97 -12.76
N LEU A 505 6.25 4.15 -13.19
CA LEU A 505 5.41 3.04 -13.64
C LEU A 505 4.25 3.54 -14.53
N ALA A 506 3.89 2.76 -15.56
CA ALA A 506 2.61 2.91 -16.26
C ALA A 506 1.45 2.42 -15.37
N PHE A 507 1.07 3.20 -14.36
CA PHE A 507 0.20 2.71 -13.28
C PHE A 507 -1.20 2.34 -13.76
N THR A 508 -1.81 3.14 -14.64
CA THR A 508 -3.15 2.81 -15.17
C THR A 508 -3.13 1.47 -15.89
N ALA A 509 -2.11 1.22 -16.73
CA ALA A 509 -1.92 -0.06 -17.41
C ALA A 509 -1.69 -1.24 -16.44
N LEU A 510 -1.16 -0.99 -15.23
CA LEU A 510 -1.01 -2.00 -14.19
C LEU A 510 -2.34 -2.31 -13.49
N ALA A 511 -3.04 -1.26 -13.05
CA ALA A 511 -4.19 -1.37 -12.16
C ALA A 511 -5.51 -1.68 -12.89
N PHE A 512 -5.58 -1.31 -14.16
CA PHE A 512 -6.78 -1.42 -14.99
C PHE A 512 -6.41 -2.12 -16.31
N PRO A 513 -6.55 -3.45 -16.37
CA PRO A 513 -6.28 -4.20 -17.59
C PRO A 513 -7.27 -3.82 -18.71
N PRO A 514 -6.98 -4.16 -19.98
CA PRO A 514 -7.74 -3.67 -21.14
C PRO A 514 -9.27 -3.83 -21.07
N GLU A 515 -9.75 -4.88 -20.41
CA GLU A 515 -11.18 -5.13 -20.18
C GLU A 515 -11.87 -4.08 -19.31
N LYS A 516 -11.14 -3.31 -18.50
CA LYS A 516 -11.68 -2.23 -17.66
C LYS A 516 -11.72 -0.87 -18.36
N LYS A 517 -11.44 -0.81 -19.67
CA LYS A 517 -11.36 0.46 -20.39
C LYS A 517 -12.61 1.34 -20.26
N GLN A 518 -13.80 0.76 -20.44
CA GLN A 518 -15.05 1.52 -20.29
C GLN A 518 -15.20 2.06 -18.86
N TRP A 519 -14.93 1.24 -17.85
CA TRP A 519 -14.99 1.66 -16.46
C TRP A 519 -14.02 2.82 -16.17
N MET A 520 -12.82 2.77 -16.74
CA MET A 520 -11.86 3.87 -16.61
C MET A 520 -12.41 5.18 -17.19
N GLU A 521 -13.00 5.12 -18.39
CA GLU A 521 -13.60 6.29 -19.04
C GLU A 521 -14.74 6.86 -18.18
N ASP A 522 -15.63 6.00 -17.69
CA ASP A 522 -16.78 6.38 -16.85
C ASP A 522 -16.35 7.01 -15.50
N HIS A 523 -15.15 6.66 -15.00
CA HIS A 523 -14.62 7.11 -13.70
C HIS A 523 -13.48 8.13 -13.84
N GLY A 524 -13.24 8.66 -15.05
CA GLY A 524 -12.22 9.69 -15.31
C GLY A 524 -10.78 9.22 -15.09
N VAL A 525 -10.51 7.92 -15.25
CA VAL A 525 -9.17 7.33 -15.16
C VAL A 525 -8.44 7.47 -16.49
N GLU A 526 -7.32 8.20 -16.48
CA GLU A 526 -6.55 8.50 -17.68
C GLU A 526 -5.61 7.34 -18.04
N GLU A 527 -5.77 6.79 -19.25
CA GLU A 527 -4.99 5.63 -19.75
C GLU A 527 -3.49 5.94 -19.91
N LYS A 528 -3.17 7.14 -20.40
CA LYS A 528 -1.82 7.59 -20.79
C LYS A 528 -1.04 8.14 -19.58
N LEU A 529 -1.05 7.42 -18.47
CA LEU A 529 -0.56 7.90 -17.17
C LEU A 529 0.75 7.21 -16.76
N VAL A 530 1.76 8.02 -16.44
CA VAL A 530 3.00 7.59 -15.78
C VAL A 530 3.01 8.12 -14.35
N ARG A 531 3.10 7.21 -13.38
CA ARG A 531 3.16 7.53 -11.94
C ARG A 531 4.60 7.51 -11.47
N PHE A 532 4.98 8.51 -10.68
CA PHE A 532 6.23 8.59 -9.96
C PHE A 532 6.03 8.37 -8.46
N SER A 533 6.97 7.66 -7.85
CA SER A 533 7.26 7.68 -6.43
C SER A 533 8.65 8.25 -6.26
N VAL A 534 8.76 9.49 -5.84
CA VAL A 534 10.01 10.24 -5.78
C VAL A 534 10.80 9.87 -4.52
N GLY A 535 12.07 9.51 -4.71
CA GLY A 535 12.98 9.12 -3.66
C GLY A 535 13.72 10.30 -3.02
N ILE A 536 14.85 9.98 -2.38
CA ILE A 536 15.73 10.95 -1.72
C ILE A 536 17.06 11.12 -2.46
N GLU A 537 17.12 10.74 -3.75
CA GLU A 537 18.24 11.12 -4.59
C GLU A 537 18.38 12.64 -4.66
N GLU A 538 19.58 13.10 -5.07
CA GLU A 538 19.84 14.52 -5.26
C GLU A 538 18.82 15.13 -6.27
N THR A 539 18.24 16.26 -5.89
CA THR A 539 17.09 16.86 -6.57
C THR A 539 17.39 17.20 -8.03
N GLU A 540 18.54 17.82 -8.32
CA GLU A 540 18.92 18.23 -9.67
C GLU A 540 19.10 17.01 -10.59
N ASN A 541 19.60 15.89 -10.08
CA ASN A 541 19.70 14.63 -10.81
C ASN A 541 18.32 14.07 -11.18
N ILE A 542 17.33 14.16 -10.27
CA ILE A 542 15.93 13.76 -10.56
C ILE A 542 15.35 14.66 -11.66
N LEU A 543 15.48 15.98 -11.51
CA LEU A 543 14.96 16.94 -12.49
C LEU A 543 15.61 16.75 -13.86
N LYS A 544 16.93 16.58 -13.91
CA LYS A 544 17.67 16.34 -15.15
C LYS A 544 17.25 15.04 -15.83
N CYS A 545 17.13 13.95 -15.08
CA CYS A 545 16.68 12.65 -15.60
C CYS A 545 15.31 12.75 -16.28
N VAL A 546 14.36 13.44 -15.63
CA VAL A 546 13.02 13.65 -16.19
C VAL A 546 13.06 14.61 -17.38
N ALA A 547 13.85 15.68 -17.33
CA ALA A 547 14.00 16.61 -18.44
C ALA A 547 14.57 15.94 -19.70
N ASP A 548 15.60 15.11 -19.55
CA ASP A 548 16.20 14.33 -20.65
C ASP A 548 15.17 13.36 -21.26
N ALA A 549 14.38 12.67 -20.43
CA ALA A 549 13.34 11.76 -20.89
C ALA A 549 12.22 12.49 -21.66
N LEU A 550 11.83 13.69 -21.21
CA LEU A 550 10.85 14.52 -21.93
C LEU A 550 11.35 14.93 -23.32
N LEU A 551 12.63 15.30 -23.45
CA LEU A 551 13.20 15.66 -24.76
C LEU A 551 13.16 14.49 -25.75
N ILE A 552 13.33 13.25 -25.27
CA ILE A 552 13.20 12.05 -26.11
C ILE A 552 11.75 11.85 -26.52
N ALA A 553 10.82 11.94 -25.57
CA ALA A 553 9.39 11.77 -25.84
C ALA A 553 8.83 12.84 -26.80
N GLU A 554 9.29 14.08 -26.70
CA GLU A 554 8.91 15.19 -27.59
C GLU A 554 9.32 14.90 -29.04
N LYS A 555 10.53 14.36 -29.25
CA LYS A 555 11.01 13.95 -30.58
C LYS A 555 10.17 12.82 -31.15
N VAL A 556 9.81 11.82 -30.36
CA VAL A 556 8.96 10.71 -30.83
C VAL A 556 7.58 11.22 -31.23
N ALA A 557 6.98 12.06 -30.37
CA ALA A 557 5.65 12.61 -30.62
C ALA A 557 5.59 13.53 -31.85
N SER A 558 6.67 14.24 -32.21
CA SER A 558 6.72 15.04 -33.43
C SER A 558 6.76 14.17 -34.69
N HIS A 559 7.59 13.11 -34.70
CA HIS A 559 7.70 12.21 -35.86
C HIS A 559 6.40 11.43 -36.12
N SER A 560 5.68 11.00 -35.08
CA SER A 560 4.37 10.34 -35.25
C SER A 560 3.33 11.26 -35.91
N LYS A 561 3.38 12.58 -35.65
CA LYS A 561 2.49 13.56 -36.30
C LYS A 561 2.82 13.75 -37.78
N ASP A 562 4.10 13.75 -38.13
CA ASP A 562 4.56 13.92 -39.52
C ASP A 562 4.23 12.72 -40.42
N ILE A 563 4.03 11.52 -39.85
CA ILE A 563 3.63 10.29 -40.59
C ILE A 563 2.11 10.24 -40.83
N LEU A 564 1.32 10.96 -40.03
CA LEU A 564 -0.15 10.99 -40.10
C LEU A 564 -0.70 12.17 -40.92
N MET A 565 0.15 13.13 -41.32
CA MET A 565 -0.15 14.20 -42.29
C MET A 565 0.28 13.78 -43.69
#